data_AF-A0A6A6WNR7-F1
#
_entry.id   AF-A0A6A6WNR7-F1
#
_cell.length_a   1.000
_cell.length_b   1.000
_cell.length_c   1.000
_cell.angle_alpha   90.00
_cell.angle_beta   90.00
_cell.angle_gamma   90.00
#
_symmetry.space_group_name_H-M   'P 1'
#
loop_
_entity.id
_entity.type
_entity.pdbx_description
1 polymer ?
#
loop_
_entity_poly.entity_id
_entity_poly.type
_entity_poly.pdbx_seq_one_letter_code
_entity_poly.pdbx_strand_id
1 'polypeptide(L)'
;MSKQLTTSEPYTAYRALGCLPFGIEKFDTEDVEDSTLPGVIVKFGELYCRVELPDSFGELCGGRFDSRGALVTHIKKYHASHVAVSPAGKTGNPSMQKIFEARPWYNSIMKRHNELAAAKAPVTAPEIPSPPREVRKRRPPIDTTPVTIPARSERIEPPTYKAGNKKKNIVKGDINFTEAAKIAKKKGAKIPCLECKRSAAEAGNRAPKNCNFNRFCATGKYFNLEYNDGEDTDEEDEDEEN
;
A
#
# COMPACT_ATOMS: atom_id res chain seq x y z
N MET A 1 7.18 -11.72 -5.67
CA MET A 1 7.68 -12.19 -4.35
C MET A 1 7.58 -13.69 -4.30
N SER A 2 8.60 -14.42 -3.84
CA SER A 2 8.58 -15.90 -3.84
C SER A 2 7.45 -16.47 -2.97
N LYS A 3 6.74 -17.48 -3.48
CA LYS A 3 5.66 -18.20 -2.77
C LYS A 3 6.15 -18.80 -1.44
N GLN A 4 7.43 -19.14 -1.33
CA GLN A 4 7.97 -19.78 -0.13
C GLN A 4 8.18 -18.81 1.04
N LEU A 5 8.60 -17.57 0.77
CA LEU A 5 8.72 -16.57 1.84
C LEU A 5 7.34 -16.11 2.30
N THR A 6 6.42 -15.93 1.36
CA THR A 6 5.04 -15.48 1.63
C THR A 6 4.20 -16.49 2.40
N THR A 7 4.57 -17.77 2.40
CA THR A 7 3.95 -18.83 3.21
C THR A 7 4.64 -19.05 4.56
N SER A 8 5.77 -18.38 4.82
CA SER A 8 6.47 -18.47 6.10
C SER A 8 5.71 -17.70 7.18
N GLU A 9 5.39 -18.35 8.29
CA GLU A 9 4.71 -17.76 9.45
C GLU A 9 5.37 -16.46 9.97
N PRO A 10 6.68 -16.40 10.27
CA PRO A 10 7.31 -15.18 10.78
C PRO A 10 7.24 -14.01 9.78
N TYR A 11 7.32 -14.30 8.48
CA TYR A 11 7.18 -13.27 7.45
C TYR A 11 5.74 -12.76 7.36
N THR A 12 4.76 -13.66 7.45
CA THR A 12 3.33 -13.31 7.46
C THR A 12 2.99 -12.43 8.66
N ALA A 13 3.51 -12.77 9.83
CA ALA A 13 3.36 -11.96 11.04
C ALA A 13 4.01 -10.57 10.89
N TYR A 14 5.25 -10.51 10.37
CA TYR A 14 5.95 -9.24 10.08
C TYR A 14 5.17 -8.35 9.11
N ARG A 15 4.62 -8.93 8.03
CA ARG A 15 3.82 -8.19 7.03
C ARG A 15 2.48 -7.71 7.60
N ALA A 16 1.92 -8.42 8.57
CA ALA A 16 0.67 -8.05 9.21
C ALA A 16 0.81 -6.86 10.19
N LEU A 17 2.03 -6.55 10.65
CA LEU A 17 2.26 -5.41 11.54
C LEU A 17 1.79 -4.10 10.89
N GLY A 18 1.11 -3.26 11.68
CA GLY A 18 0.69 -1.92 11.23
C GLY A 18 1.79 -0.87 11.31
N CYS A 19 2.91 -1.19 11.96
CA CYS A 19 3.99 -0.29 12.31
C CYS A 19 5.34 -1.00 12.29
N LEU A 20 6.40 -0.21 12.43
CA LEU A 20 7.76 -0.73 12.56
C LEU A 20 7.86 -1.71 13.75
N PRO A 21 8.48 -2.90 13.59
CA PRO A 21 8.67 -3.85 14.67
C PRO A 21 9.47 -3.24 15.83
N PHE A 22 9.01 -3.45 17.06
CA PHE A 22 9.72 -3.00 18.27
C PHE A 22 11.13 -3.59 18.37
N GLY A 23 12.09 -2.74 18.71
CA GLY A 23 13.49 -3.14 18.90
C GLY A 23 14.21 -3.49 17.61
N ILE A 24 13.63 -3.21 16.45
CA ILE A 24 14.34 -3.38 15.18
C ILE A 24 15.46 -2.35 15.08
N GLU A 25 16.61 -2.82 14.60
CA GLU A 25 17.80 -1.99 14.45
C GLU A 25 17.78 -1.24 13.12
N LYS A 26 18.66 -0.26 12.95
CA LYS A 26 18.86 0.43 11.66
C LYS A 26 19.39 -0.53 10.59
N PHE A 27 19.40 -0.09 9.33
CA PHE A 27 19.97 -0.92 8.27
C PHE A 27 21.45 -1.23 8.53
N ASP A 28 21.86 -2.44 8.16
CA ASP A 28 23.27 -2.77 8.02
C ASP A 28 23.85 -1.85 6.93
N THR A 29 25.00 -1.25 7.22
CA THR A 29 25.71 -0.37 6.29
C THR A 29 26.94 -1.07 5.71
N GLU A 30 27.14 -0.93 4.41
CA GLU A 30 28.35 -1.35 3.69
C GLU A 30 29.02 -0.15 3.03
N ASP A 31 30.35 -0.21 2.90
CA ASP A 31 31.09 0.79 2.13
C ASP A 31 30.82 0.54 0.64
N VAL A 32 30.32 1.57 -0.06
CA VAL A 32 30.01 1.50 -1.48
C VAL A 32 31.12 2.20 -2.24
N GLU A 33 31.80 1.48 -3.13
CA GLU A 33 32.77 2.08 -4.05
C GLU A 33 32.13 3.26 -4.80
N ASP A 34 32.86 4.38 -4.87
CA ASP A 34 32.40 5.66 -5.45
C ASP A 34 31.26 6.39 -4.72
N SER A 35 30.94 6.03 -3.47
CA SER A 35 30.02 6.81 -2.62
C SER A 35 30.68 7.32 -1.34
N THR A 36 30.42 8.58 -1.00
CA THR A 36 30.78 9.15 0.31
C THR A 36 29.76 8.81 1.40
N LEU A 37 28.64 8.19 1.02
CA LEU A 37 27.56 7.82 1.92
C LEU A 37 27.57 6.30 2.18
N PRO A 38 27.20 5.86 3.39
CA PRO A 38 27.08 4.44 3.68
C PRO A 38 25.95 3.82 2.83
N GLY A 39 26.24 2.67 2.23
CA GLY A 39 25.27 1.87 1.50
C GLY A 39 24.38 1.09 2.45
N VAL A 40 23.06 1.18 2.33
CA VAL A 40 22.13 0.38 3.15
C VAL A 40 21.74 -0.91 2.43
N ILE A 41 21.79 -2.02 3.17
CA ILE A 41 21.40 -3.35 2.67
C ILE A 41 19.93 -3.63 3.01
N VAL A 42 19.06 -3.56 2.00
CA VAL A 42 17.63 -3.91 2.14
C VAL A 42 17.43 -5.41 1.95
N LYS A 43 17.13 -6.13 3.05
CA LYS A 43 16.92 -7.59 3.06
C LYS A 43 15.75 -8.00 2.15
N PHE A 44 15.78 -9.25 1.68
CA PHE A 44 14.74 -9.76 0.79
C PHE A 44 13.38 -9.82 1.49
N GLY A 45 12.38 -9.18 0.90
CA GLY A 45 11.01 -9.09 1.44
C GLY A 45 10.76 -7.97 2.47
N GLU A 46 11.78 -7.18 2.81
CA GLU A 46 11.67 -6.07 3.78
C GLU A 46 10.66 -5.02 3.31
N LEU A 47 9.80 -4.56 4.22
CA LEU A 47 8.69 -3.64 3.94
C LEU A 47 8.74 -2.35 4.76
N TYR A 48 9.66 -2.20 5.72
CA TYR A 48 9.75 -1.01 6.56
C TYR A 48 11.04 -0.24 6.32
N CYS A 49 10.96 1.10 6.33
CA CYS A 49 12.12 1.96 6.29
C CYS A 49 12.77 2.04 7.68
N ARG A 50 14.02 1.61 7.76
CA ARG A 50 14.85 1.60 8.97
C ARG A 50 16.03 2.56 8.87
N VAL A 51 15.91 3.58 8.02
CA VAL A 51 16.89 4.67 7.95
C VAL A 51 16.72 5.56 9.19
N GLU A 52 17.83 5.85 9.85
CA GLU A 52 17.91 6.77 10.98
C GLU A 52 17.77 8.22 10.48
N LEU A 53 16.89 9.02 11.10
CA LEU A 53 16.69 10.40 10.68
C LEU A 53 17.79 11.29 11.29
N PRO A 54 18.42 12.18 10.51
CA PRO A 54 19.64 12.92 10.91
C PRO A 54 19.43 13.82 12.14
N ASP A 55 18.23 14.39 12.29
CA ASP A 55 17.90 15.34 13.35
C ASP A 55 17.14 14.69 14.51
N SER A 56 17.02 13.36 14.48
CA SER A 56 16.34 12.59 15.50
C SER A 56 17.36 11.81 16.31
N PHE A 57 17.20 11.76 17.63
CA PHE A 57 18.09 11.04 18.53
C PHE A 57 17.92 9.51 18.40
N GLY A 58 18.30 8.95 17.25
CA GLY A 58 18.18 7.54 16.94
C GLY A 58 16.77 7.11 16.50
N GLU A 59 15.91 8.03 16.06
CA GLU A 59 14.60 7.65 15.54
C GLU A 59 14.73 7.13 14.10
N LEU A 60 14.00 6.04 13.82
CA LEU A 60 13.93 5.45 12.49
C LEU A 60 12.72 6.00 11.74
N CYS A 61 12.85 6.18 10.42
CA CYS A 61 11.77 6.65 9.55
C CYS A 61 10.44 5.89 9.75
N GLY A 62 10.49 4.55 9.86
CA GLY A 62 9.34 3.73 10.26
C GLY A 62 8.23 3.58 9.21
N GLY A 63 8.37 4.19 8.03
CA GLY A 63 7.41 4.06 6.93
C GLY A 63 7.23 2.61 6.48
N ARG A 64 5.97 2.17 6.30
CA ARG A 64 5.61 0.84 5.77
C ARG A 64 5.28 0.93 4.27
N PHE A 65 5.70 -0.07 3.50
CA PHE A 65 5.52 -0.14 2.05
C PHE A 65 4.91 -1.47 1.62
N ASP A 66 4.26 -1.46 0.45
CA ASP A 66 3.63 -2.66 -0.12
C ASP A 66 4.64 -3.62 -0.76
N SER A 67 5.81 -3.13 -1.14
CA SER A 67 6.87 -3.91 -1.75
C SER A 67 8.25 -3.38 -1.43
N ARG A 68 9.26 -4.25 -1.55
CA ARG A 68 10.68 -3.87 -1.44
C ARG A 68 11.08 -2.80 -2.46
N GLY A 69 10.52 -2.85 -3.68
CA GLY A 69 10.79 -1.83 -4.70
C GLY A 69 10.30 -0.45 -4.27
N ALA A 70 9.09 -0.37 -3.71
CA ALA A 70 8.56 0.88 -3.16
C ALA A 70 9.40 1.41 -1.99
N LEU A 71 9.86 0.52 -1.10
CA LEU A 71 10.79 0.87 -0.01
C LEU A 71 12.11 1.43 -0.55
N VAL A 72 12.74 0.76 -1.52
CA VAL A 72 13.99 1.22 -2.14
C VAL A 72 13.81 2.60 -2.80
N THR A 73 12.72 2.79 -3.55
CA THR A 73 12.40 4.09 -4.16
C THR A 73 12.20 5.17 -3.10
N HIS A 74 11.55 4.85 -1.98
CA HIS A 74 11.41 5.78 -0.87
C HIS A 74 12.77 6.17 -0.29
N ILE A 75 13.64 5.20 0.01
CA ILE A 75 14.97 5.51 0.56
C ILE A 75 15.77 6.39 -0.40
N LYS A 76 15.80 6.05 -1.69
CA LYS A 76 16.48 6.84 -2.73
C LYS A 76 15.94 8.26 -2.87
N LYS A 77 14.67 8.49 -2.56
CA LYS A 77 14.02 9.80 -2.74
C LYS A 77 14.08 10.67 -1.49
N TYR A 78 13.86 10.08 -0.33
CA TYR A 78 13.67 10.80 0.93
C TYR A 78 14.88 10.73 1.85
N HIS A 79 15.83 9.82 1.59
CA HIS A 79 17.04 9.63 2.40
C HIS A 79 18.33 9.69 1.57
N ALA A 80 18.25 10.20 0.33
CA ALA A 80 19.39 10.30 -0.60
C ALA A 80 20.57 11.10 -0.04
N SER A 81 20.30 12.04 0.86
CA SER A 81 21.29 12.90 1.52
C SER A 81 22.06 12.19 2.64
N HIS A 82 21.62 11.01 3.08
CA HIS A 82 22.15 10.34 4.27
C HIS A 82 22.66 8.93 3.98
N VAL A 83 22.05 8.24 3.02
CA VAL A 83 22.38 6.85 2.71
C VAL A 83 22.35 6.62 1.20
N ALA A 84 23.28 5.82 0.71
CA ALA A 84 23.20 5.23 -0.61
C ALA A 84 22.39 3.94 -0.53
N VAL A 85 21.55 3.63 -1.52
CA VAL A 85 20.89 2.32 -1.58
C VAL A 85 21.67 1.42 -2.50
N SER A 86 22.34 0.43 -1.92
CA SER A 86 22.97 -0.63 -2.69
C SER A 86 21.87 -1.56 -3.22
N PRO A 87 21.70 -1.69 -4.55
CA PRO A 87 20.71 -2.59 -5.11
C PRO A 87 21.14 -4.02 -4.80
N ALA A 88 20.47 -4.68 -3.85
CA ALA A 88 20.82 -6.07 -3.54
C ALA A 88 20.47 -7.00 -4.71
N GLY A 89 21.45 -7.23 -5.60
CA GLY A 89 21.38 -8.10 -6.78
C GLY A 89 20.36 -7.71 -7.85
N LYS A 90 20.54 -8.27 -9.05
CA LYS A 90 19.62 -8.12 -10.19
C LYS A 90 18.17 -8.42 -9.77
N THR A 91 17.23 -7.62 -10.27
CA THR A 91 15.79 -7.87 -10.22
C THR A 91 15.49 -9.20 -10.92
N GLY A 92 14.94 -10.16 -10.17
CA GLY A 92 14.63 -11.51 -10.66
C GLY A 92 14.10 -12.40 -9.53
N ASN A 93 13.82 -13.66 -9.85
CA ASN A 93 13.48 -14.65 -8.83
C ASN A 93 14.66 -14.80 -7.86
N PRO A 94 14.46 -14.56 -6.55
CA PRO A 94 15.54 -14.73 -5.59
C PRO A 94 16.01 -16.18 -5.59
N SER A 95 17.31 -16.40 -5.44
CA SER A 95 17.83 -17.75 -5.19
C SER A 95 17.19 -18.32 -3.92
N MET A 96 17.03 -19.64 -3.90
CA MET A 96 16.57 -20.36 -2.70
C MET A 96 17.38 -20.00 -1.47
N GLN A 97 18.70 -19.83 -1.65
CA GLN A 97 19.61 -19.43 -0.58
C GLN A 97 19.21 -18.09 0.06
N LYS A 98 18.89 -17.05 -0.73
CA LYS A 98 18.43 -15.76 -0.19
C LYS A 98 17.12 -15.89 0.59
N ILE A 99 16.22 -16.78 0.16
CA ILE A 99 14.98 -17.08 0.90
C ILE A 99 15.32 -17.75 2.24
N PHE A 100 16.22 -18.73 2.23
CA PHE A 100 16.66 -19.41 3.44
C PHE A 100 17.35 -18.48 4.43
N GLU A 101 18.18 -17.54 3.96
CA GLU A 101 18.85 -16.54 4.79
C GLU A 101 17.87 -15.52 5.38
N ALA A 102 16.80 -15.17 4.65
CA ALA A 102 15.81 -14.20 5.12
C ALA A 102 14.93 -14.75 6.26
N ARG A 103 14.65 -16.06 6.29
CA ARG A 103 13.73 -16.65 7.30
C ARG A 103 14.22 -16.52 8.75
N PRO A 104 15.48 -16.85 9.10
CA PRO A 104 16.03 -16.63 10.44
C PRO A 104 15.95 -15.17 10.86
N TRP A 105 16.17 -14.25 9.92
CA TRP A 105 16.11 -12.82 10.19
C TRP A 105 14.69 -12.35 10.54
N TYR A 106 13.66 -12.80 9.82
CA TYR A 106 12.27 -12.50 10.21
C TYR A 106 11.89 -13.12 11.55
N ASN A 107 12.36 -14.33 11.82
CA ASN A 107 12.11 -15.01 13.09
C ASN A 107 12.72 -14.23 14.26
N SER A 108 13.98 -13.78 14.14
CA SER A 108 14.65 -13.01 15.20
C SER A 108 13.97 -11.67 15.47
N ILE A 109 13.55 -10.95 14.41
CA ILE A 109 12.81 -9.70 14.55
C ILE A 109 11.47 -9.90 15.25
N MET A 110 10.69 -10.88 14.80
CA MET A 110 9.37 -11.11 15.38
C MET A 110 9.46 -11.62 16.81
N LYS A 111 10.47 -12.43 17.13
CA LYS A 111 10.76 -12.84 18.50
C LYS A 111 11.03 -11.62 19.40
N ARG A 112 11.97 -10.75 19.00
CA ARG A 112 12.31 -9.52 19.76
C ARG A 112 11.12 -8.57 19.88
N HIS A 113 10.35 -8.43 18.80
CA HIS A 113 9.13 -7.63 18.80
C HIS A 113 8.13 -8.14 19.85
N ASN A 114 7.87 -9.44 19.88
CA ASN A 114 6.92 -10.06 20.81
C ASN A 114 7.40 -9.95 22.26
N GLU A 115 8.69 -10.14 22.53
CA GLU A 115 9.28 -9.96 23.86
C GLU A 115 9.08 -8.52 24.37
N LEU A 116 9.39 -7.52 23.53
CA LEU A 116 9.22 -6.11 23.88
C LEU A 116 7.75 -5.70 23.94
N ALA A 117 6.89 -6.25 23.08
CA ALA A 117 5.45 -6.02 23.11
C ALA A 117 4.84 -6.59 24.40
N ALA A 118 5.26 -7.78 24.82
CA ALA A 118 4.84 -8.39 26.08
C ALA A 118 5.33 -7.60 27.30
N ALA A 119 6.56 -7.08 27.27
CA ALA A 119 7.10 -6.24 28.34
C ALA A 119 6.40 -4.85 28.43
N LYS A 120 5.95 -4.32 27.29
CA LYS A 120 5.18 -3.05 27.23
C LYS A 120 3.69 -3.23 27.48
N ALA A 121 3.16 -4.43 27.33
CA ALA A 121 1.78 -4.71 27.68
C ALA A 121 1.62 -4.34 29.15
N PRO A 122 0.68 -3.45 29.51
CA PRO A 122 0.47 -3.08 30.90
C PRO A 122 0.24 -4.38 31.67
N VAL A 123 1.13 -4.65 32.63
CA VAL A 123 0.96 -5.74 33.60
C VAL A 123 -0.47 -5.61 34.07
N THR A 124 -1.27 -6.62 33.74
CA THR A 124 -2.73 -6.61 33.80
C THR A 124 -3.13 -5.86 35.06
N ALA A 125 -3.65 -4.64 34.89
CA ALA A 125 -4.25 -3.93 36.01
C ALA A 125 -5.25 -4.93 36.62
N PRO A 126 -5.25 -5.13 37.95
CA PRO A 126 -6.14 -6.08 38.61
C PRO A 126 -7.52 -5.89 38.03
N GLU A 127 -8.17 -6.97 37.56
CA GLU A 127 -9.46 -6.97 36.86
C GLU A 127 -10.39 -5.93 37.48
N ILE A 128 -10.40 -4.71 36.92
CA ILE A 128 -11.38 -3.72 37.32
C ILE A 128 -12.67 -4.29 36.75
N PRO A 129 -13.66 -4.62 37.60
CA PRO A 129 -14.91 -5.19 37.13
C PRO A 129 -15.42 -4.29 36.01
N SER A 130 -15.57 -4.89 34.84
CA SER A 130 -15.93 -4.15 33.63
C SER A 130 -17.12 -3.25 33.97
N PRO A 131 -17.01 -1.92 33.78
CA PRO A 131 -18.12 -1.03 34.08
C PRO A 131 -19.36 -1.57 33.35
N PRO A 132 -20.55 -1.53 34.00
CA PRO A 132 -21.78 -2.05 33.43
C PRO A 132 -21.87 -1.60 31.98
N ARG A 133 -21.89 -2.57 31.07
CA ARG A 133 -21.78 -2.34 29.63
C ARG A 133 -22.81 -1.29 29.25
N GLU A 134 -22.38 -0.05 29.03
CA GLU A 134 -23.29 0.99 28.60
C GLU A 134 -23.92 0.48 27.31
N VAL A 135 -25.26 0.41 27.30
CA VAL A 135 -26.03 -0.02 26.15
C VAL A 135 -25.71 0.97 25.04
N ARG A 136 -24.73 0.62 24.19
CA ARG A 136 -24.36 1.42 23.02
C ARG A 136 -25.65 1.64 22.25
N LYS A 137 -26.09 2.90 22.19
CA LYS A 137 -27.24 3.32 21.41
C LYS A 137 -27.08 2.71 20.03
N ARG A 138 -28.02 1.83 19.66
CA ARG A 138 -27.98 1.10 18.39
C ARG A 138 -27.74 2.12 17.28
N ARG A 139 -26.66 1.95 16.51
CA ARG A 139 -26.49 2.74 15.29
C ARG A 139 -27.76 2.58 14.47
N PRO A 140 -28.27 3.66 13.88
CA PRO A 140 -29.40 3.55 12.96
C PRO A 140 -29.07 2.50 11.89
N PRO A 141 -30.06 1.71 11.44
CA PRO A 141 -29.86 0.73 10.38
C PRO A 141 -29.14 1.40 9.21
N ILE A 142 -28.07 0.78 8.73
CA ILE A 142 -27.43 1.23 7.50
C ILE A 142 -28.47 1.09 6.40
N ASP A 143 -28.77 2.18 5.70
CA ASP A 143 -29.65 2.19 4.55
C ASP A 143 -29.05 1.28 3.45
N THR A 144 -29.51 0.03 3.42
CA THR A 144 -29.04 -1.02 2.48
C THR A 144 -29.85 -1.03 1.19
N THR A 145 -30.50 0.07 0.78
CA THR A 145 -31.15 0.12 -0.54
C THR A 145 -30.14 -0.34 -1.60
N PRO A 146 -30.39 -1.48 -2.28
CA PRO A 146 -29.47 -1.97 -3.31
C PRO A 146 -29.37 -0.92 -4.40
N VAL A 147 -28.14 -0.54 -4.75
CA VAL A 147 -27.91 0.37 -5.87
C VAL A 147 -28.22 -0.41 -7.13
N THR A 148 -29.32 -0.10 -7.80
CA THR A 148 -29.63 -0.65 -9.12
C THR A 148 -28.53 -0.23 -10.08
N ILE A 149 -27.73 -1.20 -10.52
CA ILE A 149 -26.71 -0.97 -11.54
C ILE A 149 -27.43 -1.01 -12.90
N PRO A 150 -27.32 0.04 -13.75
CA PRO A 150 -27.96 0.04 -15.06
C PRO A 150 -27.46 -1.13 -15.92
N ALA A 151 -28.34 -1.64 -16.77
CA ALA A 151 -27.98 -2.69 -17.73
C ALA A 151 -26.86 -2.19 -18.66
N ARG A 152 -26.07 -3.10 -19.27
CA ARG A 152 -24.91 -2.71 -20.11
C ARG A 152 -25.33 -1.76 -21.25
N SER A 153 -26.50 -1.97 -21.84
CA SER A 153 -27.09 -1.11 -22.88
C SER A 153 -27.51 0.28 -22.40
N GLU A 154 -27.67 0.49 -21.09
CA GLU A 154 -28.06 1.76 -20.48
C GLU A 154 -26.86 2.54 -19.92
N ARG A 155 -25.64 1.98 -20.03
CA ARG A 155 -24.42 2.65 -19.59
C ARG A 155 -24.10 3.82 -20.51
N ILE A 156 -23.56 4.86 -19.91
CA ILE A 156 -23.31 6.14 -20.59
C ILE A 156 -21.84 6.19 -21.00
N GLU A 157 -21.53 6.76 -22.17
CA GLU A 157 -20.15 7.05 -22.53
C GLU A 157 -19.54 8.05 -21.54
N PRO A 158 -18.32 7.80 -21.02
CA PRO A 158 -17.70 8.70 -20.06
C PRO A 158 -17.43 10.06 -20.70
N PRO A 159 -17.79 11.18 -20.05
CA PRO A 159 -17.48 12.50 -20.59
C PRO A 159 -15.97 12.70 -20.63
N THR A 160 -15.45 13.19 -21.75
CA THR A 160 -14.02 13.46 -21.94
C THR A 160 -13.72 14.94 -22.01
N TYR A 161 -12.48 15.33 -21.71
CA TYR A 161 -12.02 16.71 -21.87
C TYR A 161 -11.93 17.08 -23.36
N LYS A 162 -12.69 18.10 -23.77
CA LYS A 162 -12.67 18.61 -25.17
C LYS A 162 -11.39 19.34 -25.54
N ALA A 163 -10.66 19.83 -24.54
CA ALA A 163 -9.38 20.53 -24.68
C ALA A 163 -8.43 20.12 -23.55
N GLY A 164 -7.13 20.02 -23.86
CA GLY A 164 -6.10 19.74 -22.85
C GLY A 164 -5.77 20.96 -22.00
N ASN A 165 -5.22 20.73 -20.81
CA ASN A 165 -4.70 21.76 -19.92
C ASN A 165 -3.37 21.31 -19.31
N LYS A 166 -2.26 21.82 -19.86
CA LYS A 166 -0.89 21.47 -19.43
C LYS A 166 -0.62 21.76 -17.95
N LYS A 167 -1.20 22.84 -17.39
CA LYS A 167 -0.99 23.19 -15.98
C LYS A 167 -1.59 22.17 -15.00
N LYS A 168 -2.59 21.40 -15.45
CA LYS A 168 -3.27 20.38 -14.66
C LYS A 168 -2.93 18.95 -15.11
N ASN A 169 -1.98 18.79 -16.04
CA ASN A 169 -1.68 17.51 -16.69
C ASN A 169 -2.93 16.82 -17.27
N ILE A 170 -3.82 17.59 -17.89
CA ILE A 170 -5.02 17.06 -18.57
C ILE A 170 -4.77 17.03 -20.06
N VAL A 171 -4.97 15.88 -20.71
CA VAL A 171 -4.88 15.71 -22.16
C VAL A 171 -6.28 15.75 -22.76
N LYS A 172 -6.40 16.23 -24.01
CA LYS A 172 -7.66 16.17 -24.75
C LYS A 172 -8.03 14.69 -24.97
N GLY A 173 -9.26 14.32 -24.63
CA GLY A 173 -9.72 12.93 -24.68
C GLY A 173 -9.67 12.21 -23.33
N ASP A 174 -8.94 12.72 -22.34
CA ASP A 174 -8.95 12.15 -20.99
C ASP A 174 -10.35 12.19 -20.39
N ILE A 175 -10.68 11.20 -19.55
CA ILE A 175 -11.96 11.13 -18.85
C ILE A 175 -12.06 12.29 -17.86
N ASN A 176 -13.14 13.07 -17.99
CA ASN A 176 -13.49 14.13 -17.06
C ASN A 176 -14.30 13.57 -15.89
N PHE A 177 -13.60 13.04 -14.89
CA PHE A 177 -14.22 12.43 -13.70
C PHE A 177 -15.14 13.38 -12.92
N THR A 178 -14.94 14.70 -13.04
CA THR A 178 -15.81 15.69 -12.40
C THR A 178 -17.17 15.76 -13.07
N GLU A 179 -17.21 15.79 -14.40
CA GLU A 179 -18.46 15.73 -15.16
C GLU A 179 -19.11 14.34 -15.05
N ALA A 180 -18.31 13.27 -15.07
CA ALA A 180 -18.82 11.91 -14.85
C ALA A 180 -19.54 11.80 -13.50
N ALA A 181 -18.95 12.35 -12.42
CA ALA A 181 -19.59 12.39 -11.12
C ALA A 181 -20.93 13.16 -11.14
N LYS A 182 -21.00 14.30 -11.83
CA LYS A 182 -22.26 15.05 -11.97
C LYS A 182 -23.33 14.24 -12.71
N ILE A 183 -22.97 13.58 -13.82
CA ILE A 183 -23.89 12.75 -14.60
C ILE A 183 -24.41 11.58 -13.76
N ALA A 184 -23.52 10.87 -13.07
CA ALA A 184 -23.92 9.74 -12.22
C ALA A 184 -24.81 10.18 -11.05
N LYS A 185 -24.53 11.33 -10.43
CA LYS A 185 -25.39 11.89 -9.37
C LYS A 185 -26.78 12.22 -9.89
N LYS A 186 -26.91 12.77 -11.11
CA LYS A 186 -28.21 13.02 -11.77
C LYS A 186 -28.98 11.72 -12.04
N LYS A 187 -28.30 10.60 -12.21
CA LYS A 187 -28.87 9.25 -12.37
C LYS A 187 -29.12 8.52 -11.04
N GLY A 188 -28.95 9.19 -9.90
CA GLY A 188 -29.24 8.63 -8.57
C GLY A 188 -28.05 7.93 -7.88
N ALA A 189 -26.84 7.99 -8.45
CA ALA A 189 -25.67 7.39 -7.81
C ALA A 189 -25.28 8.13 -6.52
N LYS A 190 -25.01 7.38 -5.44
CA LYS A 190 -24.42 7.90 -4.20
C LYS A 190 -22.93 8.18 -4.44
N ILE A 191 -22.51 9.45 -4.31
CA ILE A 191 -21.11 9.89 -4.50
C ILE A 191 -20.58 10.58 -3.21
N PRO A 192 -19.41 10.17 -2.69
CA PRO A 192 -18.63 9.02 -3.12
C PRO A 192 -19.38 7.71 -2.84
N CYS A 193 -19.15 6.69 -3.67
CA CYS A 193 -19.77 5.38 -3.48
C CYS A 193 -19.25 4.70 -2.22
N LEU A 194 -19.98 3.70 -1.73
CA LEU A 194 -19.61 2.98 -0.50
C LEU A 194 -18.22 2.33 -0.61
N GLU A 195 -17.86 1.80 -1.79
CA GLU A 195 -16.53 1.20 -2.02
C GLU A 195 -15.41 2.25 -1.92
N CYS A 196 -15.57 3.43 -2.54
CA CYS A 196 -14.59 4.50 -2.39
C CYS A 196 -14.49 5.00 -0.94
N LYS A 197 -15.60 5.03 -0.19
CA LYS A 197 -15.58 5.39 1.24
C LYS A 197 -14.84 4.33 2.07
N ARG A 198 -15.09 3.04 1.80
CA ARG A 198 -14.43 1.92 2.50
C ARG A 198 -12.93 1.92 2.22
N SER A 199 -12.55 1.99 0.95
CA SER A 199 -11.13 2.04 0.53
C SER A 199 -10.38 3.22 1.14
N ALA A 200 -11.02 4.40 1.24
CA ALA A 200 -10.42 5.54 1.94
C ALA A 200 -10.24 5.28 3.44
N ALA A 201 -11.24 4.68 4.10
CA ALA A 201 -11.18 4.36 5.52
C ALA A 201 -10.10 3.30 5.83
N GLU A 202 -9.97 2.26 5.00
CA GLU A 202 -8.93 1.23 5.10
C GLU A 202 -7.53 1.84 4.93
N ALA A 203 -7.40 2.84 4.06
CA ALA A 203 -6.16 3.59 3.88
C ALA A 203 -5.92 4.65 4.97
N GLY A 204 -6.75 4.75 6.01
CA GLY A 204 -6.66 5.77 7.05
C GLY A 204 -6.96 7.20 6.56
N ASN A 205 -7.53 7.34 5.36
CA ASN A 205 -7.82 8.60 4.71
C ASN A 205 -9.25 9.06 4.97
N ARG A 206 -9.47 10.38 4.93
CA ARG A 206 -10.83 10.94 4.90
C ARG A 206 -11.51 10.51 3.61
N ALA A 207 -12.82 10.22 3.69
CA ALA A 207 -13.62 9.86 2.52
C ALA A 207 -13.48 10.95 1.42
N PRO A 208 -13.20 10.56 0.17
CA PRO A 208 -12.96 11.53 -0.90
C PRO A 208 -14.25 12.28 -1.25
N LYS A 209 -14.14 13.52 -1.74
CA LYS A 209 -15.31 14.29 -2.19
C LYS A 209 -15.98 13.66 -3.41
N ASN A 210 -15.20 12.99 -4.26
CA ASN A 210 -15.64 12.34 -5.49
C ASN A 210 -15.20 10.86 -5.50
N CYS A 211 -15.83 10.06 -6.35
CA CYS A 211 -15.33 8.72 -6.65
C CYS A 211 -14.02 8.79 -7.44
N ASN A 212 -13.15 7.79 -7.25
CA ASN A 212 -11.90 7.66 -7.99
C ASN A 212 -12.07 6.93 -9.34
N PHE A 213 -13.25 6.36 -9.61
CA PHE A 213 -13.59 5.63 -10.85
C PHE A 213 -12.63 4.46 -11.17
N ASN A 214 -11.98 3.90 -10.15
CA ASN A 214 -11.23 2.64 -10.32
C ASN A 214 -12.17 1.46 -10.60
N ARG A 215 -11.61 0.28 -10.92
CA ARG A 215 -12.36 -0.96 -11.23
C ARG A 215 -13.39 -1.35 -10.15
N PHE A 216 -13.14 -0.99 -8.91
CA PHE A 216 -13.99 -1.30 -7.75
C PHE A 216 -15.03 -0.20 -7.46
N CYS A 217 -14.99 0.91 -8.17
CA CYS A 217 -15.90 2.02 -7.98
C CYS A 217 -17.31 1.67 -8.48
N ALA A 218 -18.29 1.61 -7.57
CA ALA A 218 -19.68 1.37 -7.97
C ALA A 218 -20.23 2.46 -8.91
N THR A 219 -19.73 3.70 -8.82
CA THR A 219 -20.08 4.78 -9.75
C THR A 219 -19.48 4.57 -11.14
N GLY A 220 -18.33 3.89 -11.26
CA GLY A 220 -17.73 3.53 -12.55
C GLY A 220 -18.66 2.64 -13.39
N LYS A 221 -19.48 1.82 -12.74
CA LYS A 221 -20.45 0.90 -13.40
C LYS A 221 -21.58 1.62 -14.16
N TYR A 222 -21.77 2.92 -13.97
CA TYR A 222 -22.72 3.73 -14.74
C TYR A 222 -22.20 4.10 -16.13
N PHE A 223 -20.90 3.93 -16.35
CA PHE A 223 -20.22 4.30 -17.58
C PHE A 223 -19.74 3.08 -18.34
N ASN A 224 -19.64 3.21 -19.66
CA ASN A 224 -19.01 2.22 -20.51
C ASN A 224 -17.48 2.38 -20.45
N LEU A 225 -16.93 2.18 -19.26
CA LEU A 225 -15.48 2.13 -19.08
C LEU A 225 -15.04 0.75 -19.54
N GLU A 226 -14.44 0.69 -20.72
CA GLU A 226 -13.51 -0.38 -21.05
C GLU A 226 -12.36 -0.24 -20.08
N TYR A 227 -12.48 -0.93 -18.93
CA TYR A 227 -11.29 -1.29 -18.19
C TYR A 227 -10.54 -2.17 -19.18
N ASN A 228 -9.46 -1.63 -19.73
CA ASN A 228 -8.45 -2.43 -20.38
C ASN A 228 -7.93 -3.33 -19.27
N ASP A 229 -8.62 -4.44 -19.08
CA ASP A 229 -8.17 -5.57 -18.31
C ASP A 229 -6.92 -5.95 -19.09
N GLY A 230 -5.76 -5.43 -18.66
CA GLY A 230 -4.50 -5.86 -19.20
C GLY A 230 -4.47 -7.36 -18.98
N GLU A 231 -4.96 -8.12 -19.97
CA GLU A 231 -4.33 -9.33 -20.38
C GLU A 231 -2.91 -8.85 -20.66
N ASP A 232 -2.06 -9.03 -19.64
CA ASP A 232 -0.63 -9.05 -19.77
C ASP A 232 -0.39 -10.04 -20.91
N THR A 233 -0.37 -9.53 -22.14
CA THR A 233 0.22 -10.24 -23.26
C THR A 233 1.66 -10.34 -22.84
N ASP A 234 2.00 -11.48 -22.26
CA ASP A 234 3.36 -11.97 -22.11
C ASP A 234 3.96 -11.89 -23.52
N GLU A 235 4.51 -10.73 -23.89
CA GLU A 235 5.42 -10.58 -25.01
C GLU A 235 6.63 -11.43 -24.60
N GLU A 236 6.58 -12.69 -25.02
CA GLU A 236 7.73 -13.56 -25.07
C GLU A 236 8.75 -12.85 -25.96
N ASP A 237 9.71 -12.17 -25.32
CA ASP A 237 10.93 -11.69 -25.96
C ASP A 237 11.63 -12.94 -26.56
N GLU A 238 11.37 -13.22 -27.83
CA GLU A 238 12.18 -14.13 -28.62
C GLU A 238 13.56 -13.50 -28.77
N ASP A 239 14.50 -13.96 -27.93
CA ASP A 239 15.92 -13.67 -28.04
C ASP A 239 16.43 -14.12 -29.43
N GLU A 240 16.55 -13.17 -30.34
CA GLU A 240 17.21 -13.34 -31.63
C GLU A 240 18.73 -13.42 -31.39
N GLU A 241 19.28 -14.64 -31.37
CA GLU A 241 20.73 -14.88 -31.37
C GLU A 241 21.37 -14.34 -32.66
N ASN A 242 22.37 -13.46 -32.50
CA ASN A 242 23.39 -13.15 -33.51
C ASN A 242 24.75 -12.96 -32.86
#